data_AF-A0A2N5XA86-F1
#
_entry.id   AF-A0A2N5XA86-F1
#
_cell.length_a   1.000
_cell.length_b   1.000
_cell.length_c   1.000
_cell.angle_alpha   90.00
_cell.angle_beta   90.00
_cell.angle_gamma   90.00
#
_symmetry.space_group_name_H-M   'P 1'
#
loop_
_entity.id
_entity.type
_entity.pdbx_description
1 polymer ?
#
loop_
_entity_poly.entity_id
_entity_poly.type
_entity_poly.pdbx_seq_one_letter_code
_entity_poly.pdbx_strand_id
1 'polypeptide(L)' 'MLWTLVVPLKPLAVAKSRLAPAAGGLRPGLALAFAQDTVAAAADCAAVGGV' A
#
# COMPACT_ATOMS: atom_id res chain seq x y z
N MET A 1 20.73 9.27 10.69
CA MET A 1 19.68 8.54 11.46
C MET A 1 18.82 7.80 10.46
N LEU A 2 18.49 6.54 10.74
CA LEU A 2 17.58 5.75 9.91
C LEU A 2 16.17 5.79 10.52
N TRP A 3 15.17 5.86 9.66
CA TRP A 3 13.76 5.86 10.07
C TRP A 3 13.16 4.46 9.95
N THR A 4 12.24 4.14 10.85
CA THR A 4 11.32 3.00 10.67
C THR A 4 9.98 3.56 10.22
N LEU A 5 9.48 3.08 9.08
CA LEU A 5 8.17 3.45 8.56
C LEU A 5 7.14 2.38 8.93
N VAL A 6 5.92 2.78 9.25
CA VAL A 6 4.80 1.84 9.46
C VAL A 6 3.73 2.12 8.41
N VAL A 7 3.38 1.11 7.62
CA VAL A 7 2.37 1.22 6.54
C VAL A 7 1.08 0.50 6.97
N PRO A 8 0.04 1.21 7.43
CA PRO A 8 -1.20 0.59 7.85
C PRO A 8 -2.05 0.14 6.66
N LEU A 9 -2.50 -1.12 6.68
CA LEU A 9 -3.45 -1.65 5.71
C LEU A 9 -4.85 -1.82 6.33
N LYS A 10 -5.87 -1.37 5.60
CA LYS A 10 -7.26 -1.77 5.85
C LYS A 10 -7.51 -3.14 5.22
N PRO A 11 -8.50 -3.92 5.70
CA PRO A 11 -8.91 -5.14 5.02
C PRO A 11 -9.22 -4.86 3.54
N LEU A 12 -8.61 -5.64 2.65
CA LEU A 12 -8.63 -5.37 1.21
C LEU A 12 -10.06 -5.30 0.64
N ALA A 13 -10.96 -6.12 1.21
CA ALA A 13 -12.38 -6.14 0.84
C ALA A 13 -13.06 -4.77 0.96
N VAL A 14 -12.63 -3.90 1.89
CA VAL A 14 -13.25 -2.58 2.15
C VAL A 14 -12.38 -1.40 1.74
N ALA A 15 -11.14 -1.64 1.30
CA ALA A 15 -10.20 -0.58 0.95
C ALA A 15 -10.52 0.10 -0.39
N LYS A 16 -10.09 1.37 -0.55
CA LYS A 16 -10.15 2.13 -1.81
C LYS A 16 -11.57 2.18 -2.44
N SER A 17 -12.61 2.40 -1.62
CA SER A 17 -14.01 2.43 -2.08
C SER A 17 -14.28 3.40 -3.23
N ARG A 18 -13.52 4.50 -3.31
CA ARG A 18 -13.58 5.46 -4.44
C ARG A 18 -13.21 4.84 -5.79
N LEU A 19 -12.46 3.73 -5.82
CA LEU A 19 -12.15 2.99 -7.05
C LEU A 19 -13.27 2.02 -7.47
N ALA A 20 -14.31 1.79 -6.65
CA ALA A 20 -15.35 0.82 -6.98
C ALA A 20 -15.99 1.04 -8.36
N PRO A 21 -16.33 2.28 -8.79
CA PRO A 21 -16.92 2.52 -10.11
C PRO A 21 -16.01 2.13 -11.28
N ALA A 22 -14.69 2.20 -11.10
CA ALA A 22 -13.71 1.97 -12.17
C ALA A 22 -13.08 0.57 -12.12
N ALA A 23 -12.94 -0.02 -10.94
CA ALA A 23 -12.20 -1.26 -10.74
C ALA A 23 -13.09 -2.48 -10.43
N GLY A 24 -14.33 -2.28 -9.99
CA GLY A 24 -15.26 -3.36 -9.64
C GLY A 24 -14.59 -4.47 -8.80
N GLY A 25 -14.63 -5.70 -9.31
CA GLY A 25 -14.03 -6.88 -8.66
C GLY A 25 -12.51 -6.87 -8.56
N LEU A 26 -11.80 -6.05 -9.34
CA LEU A 26 -10.33 -5.93 -9.26
C LEU A 26 -9.87 -5.07 -8.07
N ARG A 27 -10.80 -4.34 -7.42
CA ARG A 27 -10.49 -3.37 -6.35
C ARG A 27 -9.65 -3.96 -5.20
N PRO A 28 -9.91 -5.17 -4.65
CA PRO A 28 -9.08 -5.73 -3.59
C PRO A 28 -7.64 -6.01 -4.04
N GLY A 29 -7.46 -6.47 -5.29
CA GLY A 29 -6.14 -6.69 -5.88
C GLY A 29 -5.37 -5.38 -6.07
N LEU A 30 -6.03 -4.34 -6.59
CA LEU A 30 -5.42 -3.01 -6.70
C LEU A 30 -5.08 -2.39 -5.34
N ALA A 31 -5.92 -2.64 -4.32
CA ALA A 31 -5.62 -2.18 -2.96
C ALA A 31 -4.35 -2.83 -2.40
N LEU A 32 -4.12 -4.12 -2.67
CA LEU A 32 -2.89 -4.83 -2.31
C LEU A 32 -1.69 -4.33 -3.13
N ALA A 33 -1.84 -4.19 -4.44
CA ALA A 33 -0.78 -3.69 -5.32
C ALA A 33 -0.26 -2.32 -4.85
N PHE A 34 -1.16 -1.39 -4.53
CA PHE A 34 -0.78 -0.09 -3.97
C PHE A 34 0.01 -0.18 -2.65
N ALA A 35 -0.35 -1.13 -1.78
CA ALA A 35 0.39 -1.32 -0.55
C ALA A 35 1.79 -1.90 -0.83
N GLN A 36 1.89 -2.87 -1.73
CA GLN A 36 3.17 -3.46 -2.14
C GLN A 36 4.09 -2.43 -2.80
N ASP A 37 3.58 -1.61 -3.71
CA ASP A 37 4.33 -0.53 -4.36
C ASP A 37 4.83 0.49 -3.34
N THR A 38 4.02 0.80 -2.33
CA THR A 38 4.42 1.72 -1.25
C THR A 38 5.54 1.14 -0.40
N VAL A 39 5.44 -0.14 -0.02
CA VAL A 39 6.47 -0.83 0.78
C VAL A 39 7.77 -0.96 -0.02
N ALA A 40 7.71 -1.32 -1.30
CA ALA A 40 8.87 -1.42 -2.17
C ALA A 40 9.59 -0.06 -2.28
N ALA A 41 8.85 1.01 -2.58
CA ALA A 41 9.42 2.36 -2.65
C ALA A 41 10.02 2.83 -1.33
N ALA A 42 9.41 2.46 -0.19
CA ALA A 42 9.94 2.78 1.12
C ALA A 42 11.22 1.98 1.45
N ALA A 43 11.29 0.71 1.05
CA ALA A 43 12.47 -0.13 1.23
C ALA A 43 13.68 0.33 0.39
N ASP A 44 13.43 0.91 -0.79
CA ASP A 44 14.48 1.49 -1.65
C ASP A 44 14.98 2.86 -1.15
N CYS A 45 14.30 3.49 -0.19
CA CYS A 45 14.68 4.80 0.33
C CYS A 45 15.84 4.68 1.33
N ALA A 46 17.01 5.23 0.99
CA ALA A 46 18.22 5.15 1.82
C ALA A 46 18.08 5.73 3.25
N ALA A 47 17.07 6.59 3.49
CA ALA A 47 16.79 7.13 4.81
C ALA A 47 15.98 6.17 5.70
N VAL A 48 15.36 5.14 5.11
CA VAL A 48 14.50 4.16 5.80
C VAL A 48 15.33 2.90 6.09
N GLY A 49 15.49 2.58 7.37
CA GLY A 49 16.18 1.36 7.81
C GLY A 49 15.25 0.16 7.95
N GLY A 50 13.93 0.36 7.90
CA GLY A 50 12.92 -0.69 7.97
C GLY A 50 11.50 -0.17 7.70
N VAL A 51 10.66 -1.06 7.18
CA VAL A 51 9.25 -0.84 6.84
C VAL A 51 8.41 -1.97 7.45
#